data_AF-A0ABD4YGT4-F1
#
_entry.id   AF-A0ABD4YGT4-F1
#
_cell.length_a   1.000
_cell.length_b   1.000
_cell.length_c   1.000
_cell.angle_alpha   90.00
_cell.angle_beta   90.00
_cell.angle_gamma   90.00
#
_symmetry.space_group_name_H-M   'P 1'
#
loop_
_entity.id
_entity.type
_entity.pdbx_description
1 polymer ?
#
loop_
_entity_poly.entity_id
_entity_poly.type
_entity_poly.pdbx_seq_one_letter_code
_entity_poly.pdbx_strand_id
1 'polypeptide(L)' 'MNQKTVYQYDLNGFYLGETIAERDPQVPGNWLLPARCTETKPPIFTAGKLPKWVGYKWKLISP' A
#
# COMPACT_ATOMS: atom_id res chain seq x y z
N MET A 1 -15.27 -4.92 -12.40
CA MET A 1 -14.27 -3.90 -12.01
C MET A 1 -12.89 -4.48 -12.28
N ASN A 2 -12.09 -3.80 -13.10
CA ASN A 2 -10.73 -4.25 -13.50
C ASN A 2 -9.62 -3.55 -12.70
N GLN A 3 -10.01 -2.80 -11.67
CA GLN A 3 -9.14 -1.96 -10.87
C GLN A 3 -9.40 -2.22 -9.38
N LYS A 4 -8.35 -2.16 -8.58
CA LYS A 4 -8.37 -2.32 -7.13
C LYS A 4 -7.56 -1.21 -6.49
N THR A 5 -8.07 -0.62 -5.42
CA THR A 5 -7.30 0.35 -4.61
C THR A 5 -6.20 -0.39 -3.84
N VAL A 6 -4.98 0.10 -3.96
CA VAL A 6 -3.80 -0.33 -3.21
C VAL A 6 -3.12 0.88 -2.59
N TYR A 7 -2.18 0.63 -1.68
CA TYR A 7 -1.61 1.64 -0.80
C TYR A 7 -0.10 1.74 -1.04
N GLN A 8 0.36 2.90 -1.49
CA GLN A 8 1.75 3.13 -1.88
C GLN A 8 2.59 3.63 -0.70
N TYR A 9 3.85 3.22 -0.67
CA TYR A 9 4.86 3.70 0.25
C TYR A 9 6.16 4.13 -0.46
N ASP A 10 6.95 4.97 0.21
CA ASP A 10 8.23 5.47 -0.29
C ASP A 10 9.37 4.45 -0.16
N LEU A 11 10.59 4.85 -0.52
CA LEU A 11 11.79 4.01 -0.36
C LEU A 11 12.08 3.61 1.10
N ASN A 12 11.64 4.42 2.05
CA ASN A 12 11.82 4.19 3.47
C ASN A 12 10.63 3.44 4.10
N GLY A 13 9.62 3.10 3.31
CA GLY A 13 8.39 2.43 3.73
C GLY A 13 7.28 3.36 4.23
N PHE A 14 7.44 4.69 4.24
CA PHE A 14 6.38 5.60 4.70
C PHE A 14 5.24 5.70 3.70
N TYR A 15 4.01 5.71 4.21
CA TYR A 15 2.82 5.82 3.38
C TYR A 15 2.79 7.12 2.56
N LEU A 16 2.47 6.99 1.28
CA LEU A 16 2.33 8.12 0.34
C LEU A 16 0.88 8.40 -0.03
N GLY A 17 0.05 7.36 -0.22
CA GLY A 17 -1.30 7.53 -0.71
C GLY A 17 -1.95 6.25 -1.22
N GLU A 18 -3.20 6.40 -1.67
CA GLU A 18 -3.91 5.36 -2.40
C GLU A 18 -3.56 5.45 -3.89
N THR A 19 -3.46 4.31 -4.55
CA THR A 19 -3.27 4.19 -5.99
C THR A 19 -4.06 2.99 -6.51
N ILE A 20 -4.02 2.76 -7.81
CA ILE A 20 -4.79 1.72 -8.48
C ILE A 20 -3.86 0.60 -8.96
N ALA A 21 -4.19 -0.63 -8.61
CA ALA A 21 -3.68 -1.83 -9.23
C ALA A 21 -4.69 -2.33 -10.26
N GLU A 22 -4.17 -2.81 -11.39
CA GLU A 22 -4.99 -3.39 -12.46
C GLU A 22 -5.01 -4.90 -12.36
N ARG A 23 -6.08 -5.53 -12.86
CA ARG A 23 -6.15 -6.98 -12.96
C ARG A 23 -5.12 -7.47 -13.96
N ASP A 24 -4.43 -8.56 -13.62
CA ASP A 24 -3.53 -9.22 -14.57
C ASP A 24 -4.34 -9.88 -15.70
N PRO A 25 -4.12 -9.50 -16.97
CA PRO A 25 -4.83 -10.08 -18.11
C PRO A 25 -4.37 -11.51 -18.44
N GLN A 26 -3.19 -11.93 -17.98
CA GLN A 26 -2.60 -13.23 -18.26
C GLN A 26 -2.93 -14.27 -17.19
N VAL A 27 -3.05 -13.84 -15.93
CA VAL A 27 -3.30 -14.73 -14.79
C VAL A 27 -4.62 -14.37 -14.11
N PRO A 28 -5.70 -15.15 -14.33
CA PRO A 28 -6.98 -14.92 -13.68
C PRO A 28 -6.85 -14.90 -12.16
N GLY A 29 -7.28 -13.80 -11.54
CA GLY A 29 -7.25 -13.61 -10.09
C GLY A 29 -5.98 -12.94 -9.55
N ASN A 30 -4.96 -12.75 -10.39
CA ASN A 30 -3.78 -11.96 -10.04
C ASN A 30 -4.02 -10.45 -10.26
N TRP A 31 -3.30 -9.62 -9.49
CA TRP A 31 -3.31 -8.17 -9.60
C TRP A 31 -1.90 -7.66 -9.85
N LEU A 32 -1.77 -6.73 -10.79
CA LEU A 32 -0.52 -6.06 -11.10
C LEU A 32 -0.30 -4.93 -10.09
N LEU A 33 0.34 -5.26 -8.98
CA LEU A 33 0.70 -4.27 -7.96
C LEU A 33 1.86 -3.39 -8.47
N PRO A 34 1.71 -2.06 -8.46
CA PRO A 34 2.82 -1.17 -8.72
C PRO A 34 3.94 -1.36 -7.69
N ALA A 35 5.14 -0.93 -8.05
CA ALA A 35 6.27 -0.96 -7.13
C ALA A 35 5.93 -0.23 -5.82
N ARG A 36 6.34 -0.82 -4.69
CA ARG A 36 6.15 -0.27 -3.35
C ARG A 36 4.69 -0.03 -2.99
N CYS A 37 3.82 -0.95 -3.42
CA CYS A 37 2.41 -0.96 -3.02
C CYS A 37 2.09 -2.19 -2.17
N THR A 38 1.04 -2.06 -1.36
CA THR A 38 0.43 -3.17 -0.63
C THR A 38 -1.08 -3.06 -0.74
N GLU A 39 -1.77 -4.20 -0.76
CA GLU A 39 -3.23 -4.23 -0.71
C GLU A 39 -3.77 -3.99 0.71
N THR A 40 -2.87 -4.00 1.70
CA THR A 40 -3.22 -3.79 3.10
C THR A 40 -3.47 -2.31 3.35
N LYS A 41 -4.66 -1.95 3.82
CA LYS A 41 -4.99 -0.57 4.20
C LYS A 41 -4.12 -0.09 5.37
N PRO A 42 -3.54 1.12 5.30
CA PRO A 42 -2.83 1.69 6.44
C PRO A 42 -3.79 1.93 7.61
N PRO A 43 -3.31 1.84 8.85
CA PRO A 43 -4.07 2.25 10.03
C PRO A 43 -4.36 3.76 9.96
N ILE A 44 -5.37 4.18 10.72
CA ILE A 44 -5.72 5.59 10.85
C ILE A 44 -4.51 6.36 11.39
N PHE A 45 -4.19 7.48 10.74
CA PHE A 45 -3.15 8.41 11.18
C PHE A 45 -3.56 8.99 12.53
N THR A 46 -2.85 8.60 13.59
CA THR A 46 -2.95 9.27 14.88
C THR A 46 -1.99 10.45 14.92
N ALA A 47 -2.37 11.54 15.59
CA ALA A 47 -1.53 12.73 15.72
C ALA A 47 -0.08 12.37 16.13
N GLY A 48 0.90 12.84 15.35
CA GLY A 48 2.32 12.62 15.61
C GLY A 48 2.86 11.22 15.23
N LYS A 49 2.10 10.38 14.51
CA LYS A 49 2.62 9.10 14.00
C LYS A 49 2.36 8.94 12.51
N LEU A 50 3.36 8.40 11.81
CA LEU A 50 3.28 8.10 10.38
C LEU A 50 3.25 6.57 10.16
N PRO A 51 2.32 6.05 9.34
CA PRO A 51 2.34 4.66 8.93
C PRO A 51 3.58 4.35 8.07
N LYS A 52 4.33 3.34 8.49
CA LYS A 52 5.47 2.78 7.77
C LYS A 52 5.27 1.29 7.52
N TRP A 53 5.36 0.88 6.27
CA TRP A 53 5.37 -0.51 5.84
C TRP A 53 6.70 -1.16 6.24
N VAL A 54 6.62 -2.29 6.96
CA VAL A 54 7.80 -3.05 7.42
C VAL A 54 7.95 -4.40 6.69
N GLY A 55 7.44 -4.48 5.47
CA GLY A 55 7.50 -5.67 4.60
C GLY A 55 6.25 -6.55 4.67
N TYR A 56 5.60 -6.64 5.83
CA TYR A 56 4.42 -7.50 6.02
C TYR A 56 3.24 -6.82 6.72
N LYS A 57 3.45 -5.64 7.32
CA LYS A 57 2.39 -4.86 7.96
C LYS A 57 2.76 -3.39 8.04
N TRP A 58 1.75 -2.56 8.32
CA TRP A 58 1.94 -1.18 8.72
C TRP A 58 2.31 -1.08 10.21
N LYS A 59 3.27 -0.22 10.53
CA LYS A 59 3.55 0.22 11.91
C LYS A 59 3.40 1.73 11.98
N LEU A 60 2.81 2.24 13.05
CA LEU A 60 2.81 3.67 13.35
C LEU A 60 4.14 4.04 14.00
N ILE A 61 4.91 4.88 13.34
CA ILE A 61 6.22 5.35 13.78
C ILE A 61 6.07 6.80 14.23
N SER A 62 6.53 7.10 15.44
CA SER A 62 6.73 8.49 15.87
C SER A 62 8.01 9.03 15.20
N PRO A 63 8.00 10.25 14.65
CA PRO A 63 9.20 10.91 14.18
C PRO A 63 10.18 11.19 15.32
#